data_AF-A0A924WCI2-F1
#
_entry.id   AF-A0A924WCI2-F1
#
_cell.length_a   1.000
_cell.length_b   1.000
_cell.length_c   1.000
_cell.angle_alpha   90.00
_cell.angle_beta   90.00
_cell.angle_gamma   90.00
#
_symmetry.space_group_name_H-M   'P 1'
#
loop_
_entity.id
_entity.type
_entity.pdbx_description
1 polymer ?
#
loop_
_entity_poly.entity_id
_entity_poly.type
_entity_poly.pdbx_seq_one_letter_code
_entity_poly.pdbx_strand_id
1 'polypeptide(L)'
;MPIHRKHLYFPLLIGLSGLVIVAYIYFRPPFWTGFLFLGFCLGVSWFVRTRYVVFFKGLNLLNRQKFRAAEIEFLTFLEQLKKSPSLKNQARFWYYGAFTADIEAMTMNNLGVIKMAQDQPEPASAYLQRALQIDQRYAKPHYNLAVLAGVAGDEDLARQHFQKALDLGYDGDTFDQFLQKIVVEYAKTYAGRNSINE
;
A
#
# COMPACT_ATOMS: atom_id res chain seq x y z
N MET A 1 15.35 8.40 -15.90
CA MET A 1 16.08 8.00 -14.68
C MET A 1 15.29 8.50 -13.46
N PRO A 2 14.52 7.63 -12.76
CA PRO A 2 13.76 8.06 -11.60
C PRO A 2 14.67 8.04 -10.36
N ILE A 3 14.79 9.20 -9.73
CA ILE A 3 15.56 9.41 -8.50
C ILE A 3 14.86 8.66 -7.35
N HIS A 4 15.55 7.70 -6.75
CA HIS A 4 15.13 6.98 -5.55
C HIS A 4 14.77 7.96 -4.42
N ARG A 5 13.47 8.22 -4.21
CA ARG A 5 12.92 9.01 -3.09
C ARG A 5 13.13 8.39 -1.70
N LYS A 6 13.81 7.25 -1.60
CA LYS A 6 14.11 6.58 -0.32
C LYS A 6 15.22 7.27 0.50
N HIS A 7 15.99 8.18 -0.11
CA HIS A 7 17.09 8.88 0.58
C HIS A 7 16.79 10.32 1.02
N LEU A 8 15.63 10.90 0.68
CA LEU A 8 15.33 12.30 1.02
C LEU A 8 14.91 12.49 2.49
N TYR A 9 14.41 11.43 3.15
CA TYR A 9 13.95 11.48 4.54
C TYR A 9 15.09 11.39 5.57
N PHE A 10 16.21 10.74 5.22
CA PHE A 10 17.34 10.58 6.11
C PHE A 10 18.04 11.90 6.49
N PRO A 11 18.35 12.82 5.54
CA PRO A 11 18.87 14.14 5.89
C PRO A 11 17.84 15.05 6.58
N LEU A 12 16.53 14.88 6.31
CA LEU A 12 15.45 15.59 7.01
C LEU A 12 15.34 15.17 8.49
N LEU A 13 15.51 13.88 8.79
CA LEU A 13 15.54 13.35 10.17
C LEU A 13 16.80 13.79 10.93
N ILE A 14 17.96 13.90 10.26
CA ILE A 14 19.19 14.44 10.84
C ILE A 14 19.08 15.95 11.09
N GLY A 15 18.42 16.69 10.19
CA GLY A 15 18.13 18.12 10.38
C GLY A 15 17.16 18.38 11.55
N LEU A 16 16.13 17.55 11.69
CA LEU A 16 15.18 17.62 12.81
C LEU A 16 15.82 17.22 14.15
N SER A 17 16.67 16.18 14.18
CA SER A 17 17.39 15.81 15.40
C SER A 17 18.40 16.89 15.81
N GLY A 18 19.08 17.54 14.84
CA GLY A 18 19.94 18.69 15.08
C GLY A 18 19.18 19.90 15.67
N LEU A 19 18.01 20.23 15.14
CA LEU A 19 17.15 21.29 15.67
C LEU A 19 16.65 21.00 17.09
N VAL A 20 16.30 19.75 17.39
CA VAL A 20 15.91 19.33 18.75
C VAL A 20 17.10 19.43 19.71
N ILE A 21 18.31 19.07 19.30
CA ILE A 21 19.53 19.20 20.12
C ILE A 21 19.88 20.68 20.36
N VAL A 22 19.83 21.53 19.33
CA VAL A 22 20.08 22.98 19.47
C VAL A 22 19.02 23.64 20.36
N ALA A 23 17.74 23.29 20.19
CA ALA A 23 16.66 23.76 21.06
C ALA A 23 16.83 23.25 22.50
N TYR A 24 17.32 22.03 22.69
CA TYR A 24 17.61 21.48 24.02
C TYR A 24 18.78 22.20 24.70
N ILE A 25 19.83 22.55 23.94
CA ILE A 25 20.99 23.30 24.43
C ILE A 25 20.59 24.74 24.82
N TYR A 26 19.82 25.42 23.98
CA TYR A 26 19.44 26.82 24.20
C TYR A 26 18.32 27.02 25.21
N PHE A 27 17.31 26.14 25.20
CA PHE A 27 16.10 26.31 26.00
C PHE A 27 16.16 25.55 27.33
N ARG A 28 17.12 24.61 27.49
CA ARG A 28 17.26 23.69 28.64
C ARG A 28 15.91 23.23 29.20
N PRO A 29 15.05 22.59 28.38
CA PRO A 29 13.74 22.18 28.83
C PRO A 29 13.89 21.21 30.02
N PRO A 30 12.98 21.24 31.01
CA PRO A 30 13.04 20.33 32.15
C PRO A 30 13.14 18.88 31.67
N PHE A 31 13.90 18.04 32.38
CA PHE A 31 14.07 16.63 32.00
C PHE A 31 12.74 15.86 31.86
N TRP A 32 11.68 16.35 32.52
CA TRP A 32 10.30 15.85 32.41
C TRP A 32 9.68 15.98 31.01
N THR A 33 10.15 16.90 30.16
CA THR A 33 9.61 17.10 28.80
C THR A 33 9.82 15.88 27.89
N GLY A 34 10.91 15.13 28.07
CA GLY A 34 11.12 13.86 27.38
C GLY A 34 10.08 12.81 27.74
N PHE A 35 9.64 12.77 29.01
CA PHE A 35 8.58 11.86 29.45
C PHE A 35 7.21 12.23 28.87
N LEU A 36 6.92 13.53 28.70
CA LEU A 36 5.70 13.99 28.01
C LEU A 36 5.69 13.58 26.53
N PHE A 37 6.82 13.74 25.85
CA PHE A 37 6.95 13.31 24.44
C PHE A 37 6.82 11.80 24.30
N LEU A 38 7.51 11.03 25.15
CA LEU A 38 7.39 9.56 25.16
C LEU A 38 5.95 9.13 25.47
N GLY A 39 5.30 9.75 26.45
CA GLY A 39 3.89 9.52 26.78
C GLY A 39 2.96 9.83 25.61
N PHE A 40 3.21 10.93 24.87
CA PHE A 40 2.49 11.26 23.65
C PHE A 40 2.67 10.20 22.55
N CYS A 41 3.92 9.77 22.29
CA CYS A 41 4.20 8.71 21.32
C CYS A 41 3.52 7.38 21.67
N LEU A 42 3.57 6.97 22.94
CA LEU A 42 2.90 5.77 23.43
C LEU A 42 1.37 5.91 23.35
N GLY A 43 0.83 7.07 23.71
CA GLY A 43 -0.60 7.37 23.60
C GLY A 43 -1.11 7.32 22.16
N VAL A 44 -0.36 7.89 21.22
CA VAL A 44 -0.65 7.81 19.78
C VAL A 44 -0.62 6.36 19.29
N SER A 45 0.43 5.61 19.64
CA SER A 45 0.55 4.21 19.24
C SER A 45 -0.62 3.37 19.77
N TRP A 46 -0.98 3.56 21.04
CA TRP A 46 -2.13 2.91 21.66
C TRP A 46 -3.45 3.31 21.00
N PHE A 47 -3.64 4.60 20.70
CA PHE A 47 -4.84 5.11 20.03
C PHE A 47 -5.03 4.51 18.64
N VAL A 48 -3.97 4.53 17.80
CA VAL A 48 -3.98 3.92 16.46
C VAL A 48 -4.24 2.43 16.55
N ARG A 49 -3.49 1.72 17.42
CA ARG A 49 -3.64 0.28 17.59
C ARG A 49 -5.08 -0.10 17.96
N THR A 50 -5.71 0.66 18.84
CA THR A 50 -7.07 0.36 19.32
C THR A 50 -8.11 0.62 18.23
N ARG A 51 -7.98 1.71 17.47
CA ARG A 51 -8.93 2.10 16.41
C ARG A 51 -8.87 1.20 15.18
N TYR A 52 -7.68 0.72 14.81
CA TYR A 52 -7.43 -0.09 13.62
C TYR A 52 -7.12 -1.55 13.95
N VAL A 53 -7.46 -2.02 15.17
CA VAL A 53 -7.14 -3.38 15.63
C VAL A 53 -7.67 -4.46 14.70
N VAL A 54 -8.91 -4.27 14.19
CA VAL A 54 -9.58 -5.20 13.26
C VAL A 54 -8.81 -5.31 11.95
N PHE A 55 -8.40 -4.16 11.39
CA PHE A 55 -7.60 -4.11 10.16
C PHE A 55 -6.26 -4.84 10.32
N PHE A 56 -5.53 -4.57 11.41
CA PHE A 56 -4.24 -5.24 11.66
C PHE A 56 -4.40 -6.74 11.95
N LYS A 57 -5.50 -7.15 12.59
CA LYS A 57 -5.84 -8.56 12.76
C LYS A 57 -6.08 -9.22 11.40
N GLY A 58 -6.80 -8.57 10.49
CA GLY A 58 -6.97 -9.00 9.10
C GLY A 58 -5.64 -9.19 8.37
N LEU A 59 -4.71 -8.22 8.48
CA LEU A 59 -3.37 -8.32 7.91
C LEU A 59 -2.58 -9.50 8.47
N ASN A 60 -2.59 -9.70 9.79
CA ASN A 60 -1.90 -10.83 10.43
C ASN A 60 -2.48 -12.18 9.97
N LEU A 61 -3.80 -12.28 9.80
CA LEU A 61 -4.44 -13.50 9.27
C LEU A 61 -4.08 -13.74 7.80
N LEU A 62 -4.05 -12.67 6.98
CA LEU A 62 -3.64 -12.75 5.58
C LEU A 62 -2.19 -13.23 5.45
N ASN A 63 -1.26 -12.70 6.25
CA ASN A 63 0.13 -13.15 6.27
C ASN A 63 0.29 -14.62 6.70
N ARG A 64 -0.64 -15.12 7.52
CA ARG A 64 -0.74 -16.54 7.91
C ARG A 64 -1.54 -17.38 6.91
N GLN A 65 -1.89 -16.82 5.75
CA GLN A 65 -2.69 -17.46 4.69
C GLN A 65 -4.07 -17.96 5.16
N LYS A 66 -4.61 -17.39 6.24
CA LYS A 66 -5.95 -17.71 6.75
C LYS A 66 -7.01 -16.87 6.03
N PHE A 67 -7.15 -17.09 4.72
CA PHE A 67 -7.90 -16.22 3.81
C PHE A 67 -9.36 -15.98 4.23
N ARG A 68 -10.10 -17.04 4.57
CA ARG A 68 -11.52 -16.90 5.01
C ARG A 68 -11.66 -16.04 6.27
N ALA A 69 -10.77 -16.21 7.25
CA ALA A 69 -10.82 -15.43 8.48
C ALA A 69 -10.38 -13.98 8.25
N ALA A 70 -9.35 -13.77 7.42
CA ALA A 70 -8.90 -12.44 7.04
C ALA A 70 -9.99 -11.66 6.30
N GLU A 71 -10.74 -12.32 5.42
CA GLU A 71 -11.86 -11.74 4.69
C GLU A 71 -12.91 -11.14 5.63
N ILE A 72 -13.33 -11.92 6.64
CA ILE A 72 -14.32 -11.48 7.63
C ILE A 72 -13.83 -10.22 8.34
N GLU A 73 -12.59 -10.22 8.84
CA GLU A 73 -12.03 -9.05 9.53
C GLU A 73 -11.98 -7.81 8.63
N PHE A 74 -11.59 -7.96 7.36
CA PHE A 74 -11.58 -6.82 6.42
C PHE A 74 -12.98 -6.32 6.08
N LEU A 75 -13.97 -7.20 5.91
CA LEU A 75 -15.36 -6.80 5.69
C LEU A 75 -15.95 -6.09 6.93
N THR A 76 -15.68 -6.61 8.13
CA THR A 76 -16.05 -5.96 9.39
C THR A 76 -15.41 -4.58 9.51
N PHE A 77 -14.14 -4.45 9.12
CA PHE A 77 -13.45 -3.17 9.13
C PHE A 77 -14.05 -2.17 8.12
N LEU A 78 -14.45 -2.61 6.92
CA LEU A 78 -15.17 -1.75 5.97
C LEU A 78 -16.51 -1.28 6.52
N GLU A 79 -17.24 -2.14 7.23
CA GLU A 79 -18.49 -1.74 7.89
C GLU A 79 -18.24 -0.68 8.97
N GLN A 80 -17.16 -0.83 9.74
CA GLN A 80 -16.74 0.16 10.73
C GLN A 80 -16.39 1.51 10.07
N LEU A 81 -15.68 1.51 8.95
CA LEU A 81 -15.36 2.72 8.19
C LEU A 81 -16.63 3.44 7.70
N LYS A 82 -17.61 2.69 7.20
CA LYS A 82 -18.89 3.26 6.75
C LYS A 82 -19.67 3.91 7.89
N LYS A 83 -19.68 3.28 9.08
CA LYS A 83 -20.34 3.82 10.27
C LYS A 83 -19.61 5.01 10.88
N SER A 84 -18.32 5.19 10.60
CA SER A 84 -17.49 6.23 11.20
C SER A 84 -16.63 6.94 10.14
N PRO A 85 -17.17 7.92 9.40
CA PRO A 85 -16.41 8.69 8.41
C PRO A 85 -15.17 9.38 8.97
N SER A 86 -15.17 9.70 10.27
CA SER A 86 -14.00 10.24 10.98
C SER A 86 -12.81 9.27 10.98
N LEU A 87 -13.05 7.95 10.98
CA LEU A 87 -12.02 6.93 10.95
C LEU A 87 -11.30 6.92 9.59
N LYS A 88 -12.05 7.10 8.49
CA LYS A 88 -11.48 7.22 7.13
C LYS A 88 -10.52 8.41 7.02
N ASN A 89 -10.92 9.57 7.52
CA ASN A 89 -10.11 10.78 7.45
C ASN A 89 -8.88 10.73 8.38
N GLN A 90 -8.99 10.08 9.54
CA GLN A 90 -7.89 9.94 10.49
C GLN A 90 -6.81 8.98 9.99
N ALA A 91 -7.17 7.95 9.21
CA ALA A 91 -6.22 6.97 8.72
C ALA A 91 -5.11 7.61 7.88
N ARG A 92 -5.44 8.65 7.11
CA ARG A 92 -4.49 9.44 6.32
C ARG A 92 -3.33 10.01 7.14
N PHE A 93 -3.57 10.34 8.41
CA PHE A 93 -2.57 10.98 9.27
C PHE A 93 -1.58 9.98 9.88
N TRP A 94 -2.07 8.77 10.18
CA TRP A 94 -1.30 7.73 10.86
C TRP A 94 -0.66 6.73 9.89
N TYR A 95 -1.24 6.57 8.71
CA TYR A 95 -0.79 5.64 7.67
C TYR A 95 -0.01 6.39 6.60
N TYR A 96 1.25 6.72 6.90
CA TYR A 96 2.24 7.11 5.90
C TYR A 96 2.89 5.85 5.29
N GLY A 97 2.10 5.05 4.57
CA GLY A 97 2.60 3.95 3.76
C GLY A 97 2.94 4.46 2.36
N ALA A 98 4.09 4.06 1.81
CA ALA A 98 4.68 4.63 0.58
C ALA A 98 3.82 4.53 -0.71
N PHE A 99 2.62 3.95 -0.67
CA PHE A 99 1.82 3.64 -1.87
C PHE A 99 0.38 4.17 -1.87
N THR A 100 -0.25 4.39 -0.70
CA THR A 100 -1.55 5.06 -0.58
C THR A 100 -1.77 5.54 0.84
N ALA A 101 -2.46 6.67 1.01
CA ALA A 101 -2.89 7.17 2.31
C ALA A 101 -4.36 6.81 2.64
N ASP A 102 -5.05 6.10 1.74
CA ASP A 102 -6.45 5.71 1.93
C ASP A 102 -6.56 4.25 2.38
N ILE A 103 -6.91 4.08 3.66
CA ILE A 103 -7.03 2.75 4.27
C ILE A 103 -8.18 1.93 3.67
N GLU A 104 -9.22 2.58 3.13
CA GLU A 104 -10.31 1.90 2.45
C GLU A 104 -9.82 1.28 1.14
N ALA A 105 -9.04 2.03 0.36
CA ALA A 105 -8.39 1.52 -0.85
C ALA A 105 -7.45 0.34 -0.52
N MET A 106 -6.69 0.43 0.57
CA MET A 106 -5.84 -0.67 1.04
C MET A 106 -6.65 -1.91 1.42
N THR A 107 -7.77 -1.75 2.15
CA THR A 107 -8.64 -2.86 2.52
C THR A 107 -9.25 -3.52 1.29
N MET A 108 -9.74 -2.75 0.32
CA MET A 108 -10.26 -3.26 -0.95
C MET A 108 -9.18 -4.05 -1.70
N ASN A 109 -7.96 -3.54 -1.78
CA ASN A 109 -6.84 -4.26 -2.38
C ASN A 109 -6.57 -5.62 -1.70
N ASN A 110 -6.56 -5.66 -0.37
CA ASN A 110 -6.31 -6.89 0.37
C ASN A 110 -7.44 -7.91 0.20
N LEU A 111 -8.70 -7.45 0.13
CA LEU A 111 -9.83 -8.31 -0.24
C LEU A 111 -9.67 -8.87 -1.66
N GLY A 112 -9.19 -8.05 -2.60
CA GLY A 112 -8.82 -8.51 -3.94
C GLY A 112 -7.80 -9.65 -3.91
N VAL A 113 -6.69 -9.47 -3.18
CA VAL A 113 -5.66 -10.52 -2.99
C VAL A 113 -6.24 -11.79 -2.36
N ILE A 114 -7.10 -11.65 -1.35
CA ILE A 114 -7.79 -12.79 -0.73
C ILE A 114 -8.63 -13.55 -1.76
N LYS A 115 -9.35 -12.83 -2.63
CA LYS A 115 -10.18 -13.44 -3.67
C LYS A 115 -9.36 -14.12 -4.75
N MET A 116 -8.21 -13.54 -5.13
CA MET A 116 -7.24 -14.23 -5.99
C MET A 116 -6.78 -15.54 -5.36
N ALA A 117 -6.43 -15.54 -4.08
CA ALA A 117 -5.99 -16.75 -3.36
C ALA A 117 -7.11 -17.79 -3.15
N GLN A 118 -8.37 -17.38 -3.28
CA GLN A 118 -9.55 -18.27 -3.23
C GLN A 118 -9.99 -18.73 -4.63
N ASP A 119 -9.22 -18.44 -5.69
CA ASP A 119 -9.55 -18.75 -7.09
C ASP A 119 -10.88 -18.11 -7.54
N GLN A 120 -11.12 -16.87 -7.10
CA GLN A 120 -12.31 -16.08 -7.43
C GLN A 120 -11.91 -14.81 -8.20
N PRO A 121 -11.61 -14.92 -9.51
CA PRO A 121 -11.04 -13.82 -10.30
C PRO A 121 -12.01 -12.65 -10.53
N GLU A 122 -13.31 -12.89 -10.68
CA GLU A 122 -14.30 -11.81 -10.88
C GLU A 122 -14.52 -10.99 -9.60
N PRO A 123 -14.74 -11.60 -8.42
CA PRO A 123 -14.75 -10.84 -7.17
C PRO A 123 -13.43 -10.12 -6.90
N ALA A 124 -12.30 -10.73 -7.24
CA ALA A 124 -10.99 -10.12 -7.05
C ALA A 124 -10.84 -8.85 -7.89
N SER A 125 -11.13 -8.92 -9.19
CA SER A 125 -11.05 -7.76 -10.08
C SER A 125 -11.97 -6.63 -9.64
N ALA A 126 -13.19 -6.94 -9.19
CA ALA A 126 -14.14 -5.96 -8.68
C ALA A 126 -13.60 -5.20 -7.44
N TYR A 127 -12.99 -5.91 -6.48
CA TYR A 127 -12.37 -5.27 -5.31
C TYR A 127 -11.16 -4.41 -5.70
N LEU A 128 -10.31 -4.88 -6.61
CA LEU A 128 -9.14 -4.14 -7.06
C LEU A 128 -9.54 -2.88 -7.84
N GLN A 129 -10.56 -2.95 -8.69
CA GLN A 129 -11.12 -1.79 -9.39
C GLN A 129 -11.73 -0.78 -8.41
N ARG A 130 -12.42 -1.22 -7.36
CA ARG A 130 -12.91 -0.34 -6.29
C ARG A 130 -11.76 0.35 -5.55
N ALA A 131 -10.66 -0.34 -5.31
CA ALA A 131 -9.47 0.28 -4.71
C ALA A 131 -8.95 1.43 -5.57
N LEU A 132 -8.91 1.25 -6.91
CA LEU A 132 -8.50 2.29 -7.86
C LEU A 132 -9.52 3.43 -7.99
N GLN A 133 -10.81 3.17 -7.81
CA GLN A 133 -11.83 4.22 -7.75
C GLN A 133 -11.67 5.12 -6.53
N ILE A 134 -11.22 4.56 -5.40
CA ILE A 134 -10.97 5.31 -4.16
C ILE A 134 -9.64 6.07 -4.26
N ASP A 135 -8.58 5.41 -4.72
CA ASP A 135 -7.26 6.01 -4.93
C ASP A 135 -6.66 5.59 -6.27
N GLN A 136 -6.76 6.48 -7.25
CA GLN A 136 -6.23 6.28 -8.60
C GLN A 136 -4.70 6.24 -8.66
N ARG A 137 -4.01 6.70 -7.61
CA ARG A 137 -2.54 6.68 -7.53
C ARG A 137 -2.03 5.47 -6.76
N TYR A 138 -2.92 4.62 -6.27
CA TYR A 138 -2.52 3.42 -5.57
C TYR A 138 -2.01 2.38 -6.58
N ALA A 139 -0.70 2.14 -6.56
CA ALA A 139 -0.05 1.31 -7.56
C ALA A 139 -0.31 -0.20 -7.41
N LYS A 140 -0.53 -0.68 -6.18
CA LYS A 140 -0.64 -2.12 -5.86
C LYS A 140 -1.85 -2.81 -6.50
N PRO A 141 -3.05 -2.19 -6.57
CA PRO A 141 -4.16 -2.77 -7.31
C PRO A 141 -3.88 -2.97 -8.80
N HIS A 142 -3.13 -2.08 -9.45
CA HIS A 142 -2.71 -2.28 -10.84
C HIS A 142 -1.80 -3.51 -10.97
N TYR A 143 -0.84 -3.70 -10.08
CA TYR A 143 -0.02 -4.92 -10.06
C TYR A 143 -0.89 -6.18 -9.93
N ASN A 144 -1.84 -6.20 -8.99
CA ASN A 144 -2.70 -7.37 -8.78
C ASN A 144 -3.65 -7.64 -9.97
N LEU A 145 -4.17 -6.59 -10.62
CA LEU A 145 -4.96 -6.73 -11.85
C LEU A 145 -4.11 -7.28 -13.00
N ALA A 146 -2.83 -6.89 -13.07
CA ALA A 146 -1.91 -7.44 -14.06
C ALA A 146 -1.67 -8.94 -13.86
N VAL A 147 -1.51 -9.38 -12.61
CA VAL A 147 -1.40 -10.81 -12.27
C VAL A 147 -2.67 -11.57 -12.67
N LEU A 148 -3.86 -11.03 -12.36
CA LEU A 148 -5.13 -11.63 -12.78
C LEU A 148 -5.26 -11.77 -14.30
N ALA A 149 -4.92 -10.70 -15.04
CA ALA A 149 -4.94 -10.72 -16.50
C ALA A 149 -3.94 -11.75 -17.08
N GLY A 150 -2.74 -11.86 -16.48
CA GLY A 150 -1.76 -12.86 -16.87
C GLY A 150 -2.25 -14.30 -16.64
N VAL A 151 -2.92 -14.57 -15.52
CA VAL A 151 -3.56 -15.88 -15.25
C VAL A 151 -4.68 -16.17 -16.25
N ALA A 152 -5.42 -15.14 -16.68
CA ALA A 152 -6.45 -15.26 -17.71
C ALA A 152 -5.90 -15.38 -19.15
N GLY A 153 -4.58 -15.24 -19.35
CA GLY A 153 -3.94 -15.26 -20.66
C GLY A 153 -4.05 -13.95 -21.45
N ASP A 154 -4.56 -12.87 -20.84
CA ASP A 154 -4.63 -11.54 -21.47
C ASP A 154 -3.31 -10.78 -21.22
N GLU A 155 -2.30 -11.10 -22.04
CA GLU A 155 -0.95 -10.54 -21.92
C GLU A 155 -0.90 -9.02 -22.17
N ASP A 156 -1.78 -8.50 -23.04
CA ASP A 156 -1.83 -7.07 -23.36
C ASP A 156 -2.41 -6.27 -22.20
N LEU A 157 -3.50 -6.74 -21.58
CA LEU A 157 -4.06 -6.11 -20.39
C LEU A 157 -3.11 -6.22 -19.19
N ALA A 158 -2.47 -7.38 -19.01
CA ALA A 158 -1.46 -7.58 -17.97
C ALA A 158 -0.32 -6.56 -18.08
N ARG A 159 0.21 -6.37 -19.28
CA ARG A 159 1.25 -5.39 -19.59
C ARG A 159 0.83 -3.96 -19.26
N GLN A 160 -0.36 -3.54 -19.69
CA GLN A 160 -0.87 -2.19 -19.42
C GLN A 160 -0.92 -1.91 -17.90
N HIS A 161 -1.43 -2.87 -17.13
CA HIS A 161 -1.51 -2.75 -15.69
C HIS A 161 -0.15 -2.82 -14.99
N PHE A 162 0.77 -3.67 -15.44
CA PHE A 162 2.15 -3.68 -14.91
C PHE A 162 2.87 -2.37 -15.18
N GLN A 163 2.75 -1.80 -16.38
CA GLN A 163 3.35 -0.51 -16.70
C GLN A 163 2.76 0.60 -15.84
N LYS A 164 1.44 0.61 -15.65
CA LYS A 164 0.77 1.60 -14.79
C LYS A 164 1.24 1.53 -13.34
N ALA A 165 1.46 0.31 -12.82
CA ALA A 165 2.03 0.13 -11.48
C ALA A 165 3.46 0.71 -11.38
N LEU A 166 4.32 0.49 -12.39
CA LEU A 166 5.66 1.09 -12.45
C LEU A 166 5.62 2.62 -12.48
N ASP A 167 4.76 3.20 -13.32
CA ASP A 167 4.64 4.64 -13.48
C ASP A 167 4.20 5.33 -12.17
N LEU A 168 3.43 4.62 -11.35
CA LEU A 168 3.01 5.04 -10.02
C LEU A 168 4.05 4.75 -8.92
N GLY A 169 5.20 4.18 -9.28
CA GLY A 169 6.32 3.94 -8.38
C GLY A 169 6.25 2.61 -7.60
N TYR A 170 5.46 1.63 -8.05
CA TYR A 170 5.53 0.28 -7.50
C TYR A 170 6.86 -0.35 -7.87
N ASP A 171 7.70 -0.61 -6.87
CA ASP A 171 8.97 -1.32 -7.03
C ASP A 171 8.90 -2.78 -6.58
N GLY A 172 7.84 -3.21 -5.87
CA GLY A 172 7.62 -4.61 -5.46
C GLY A 172 8.79 -5.25 -4.70
N ASP A 173 8.70 -6.56 -4.46
CA ASP A 173 9.84 -7.37 -4.03
C ASP A 173 10.68 -7.83 -5.24
N THR A 174 11.89 -8.36 -5.03
CA THR A 174 12.81 -8.76 -6.13
C THR A 174 12.15 -9.72 -7.14
N PHE A 175 11.25 -10.59 -6.67
CA PHE A 175 10.49 -11.49 -7.53
C PHE A 175 9.42 -10.76 -8.35
N ASP A 176 8.69 -9.81 -7.75
CA ASP A 176 7.72 -8.97 -8.45
C ASP A 176 8.42 -8.16 -9.57
N GLN A 177 9.62 -7.63 -9.28
CA GLN A 177 10.43 -6.91 -10.26
C GLN A 177 10.83 -7.81 -11.44
N PHE A 178 11.20 -9.05 -11.16
CA PHE A 178 11.56 -10.03 -12.18
C PHE A 178 10.37 -10.36 -13.08
N LEU A 179 9.20 -10.65 -12.49
CA LEU A 179 7.97 -10.91 -13.23
C LEU A 179 7.57 -9.72 -14.10
N GLN A 180 7.56 -8.52 -13.51
CA GLN A 180 7.21 -7.30 -14.21
C GLN A 180 8.16 -7.02 -15.38
N LYS A 181 9.46 -7.20 -15.20
CA LYS A 181 10.47 -7.00 -16.24
C LYS A 181 10.33 -8.02 -17.37
N ILE A 182 10.10 -9.30 -17.06
CA ILE A 182 9.87 -10.32 -18.09
C ILE A 182 8.65 -9.97 -18.92
N VAL A 183 7.52 -9.68 -18.28
CA VAL A 183 6.27 -9.43 -19.00
C VAL A 183 6.38 -8.18 -19.87
N VAL A 184 6.97 -7.09 -19.36
CA VAL A 184 7.16 -5.84 -20.11
C VAL A 184 8.17 -6.00 -21.25
N GLU A 185 9.24 -6.78 -21.08
CA GLU A 185 10.26 -6.94 -22.12
C GLU A 185 9.83 -7.93 -23.21
N TYR A 186 9.16 -9.02 -22.82
CA TYR A 186 8.51 -9.96 -23.74
C TYR A 186 7.49 -9.23 -24.62
N ALA A 187 6.65 -8.40 -23.99
CA ALA A 187 5.68 -7.53 -24.62
C ALA A 187 6.26 -6.60 -25.71
N LYS A 188 7.35 -5.88 -25.41
CA LYS A 188 8.00 -4.99 -26.39
C LYS A 188 8.51 -5.75 -27.60
N THR A 189 9.04 -6.95 -27.37
CA THR A 189 9.59 -7.82 -28.42
C THR A 189 8.50 -8.28 -29.39
N TYR A 190 7.29 -8.57 -28.89
CA TYR A 190 6.15 -8.99 -29.71
C TYR A 190 5.40 -7.82 -30.36
N ALA A 191 5.24 -6.69 -29.66
CA ALA A 191 4.67 -5.47 -30.26
C ALA A 191 5.52 -4.95 -31.42
N GLY A 192 6.86 -5.00 -31.28
CA GLY A 192 7.78 -4.68 -32.36
C GLY A 192 7.61 -5.60 -33.57
N ARG A 193 7.41 -6.91 -33.36
CA ARG A 193 7.18 -7.87 -34.46
C ARG A 193 5.87 -7.64 -35.22
N ASN A 194 4.77 -7.31 -34.54
CA ASN A 194 3.50 -7.06 -35.21
C ASN A 194 3.51 -5.75 -36.02
N SER A 195 4.23 -4.71 -35.57
CA SER A 195 4.37 -3.45 -36.31
C SER A 195 5.24 -3.51 -37.57
N ILE A 196 6.00 -4.59 -37.76
CA ILE A 196 6.86 -4.81 -38.95
C ILE A 196 6.12 -5.69 -39.99
N ASN A 197 5.03 -6.35 -39.58
CA ASN A 197 4.26 -7.28 -40.41
C ASN A 197 2.89 -6.70 -40.86
N GLU A 198 2.61 -5.43 -40.54
CA GLU A 198 1.51 -4.62 -41.10
C GLU A 198 2.07 -3.63 -42.13
#